data_AF-A0A5B1BJG3-F1
#
_entry.id   AF-A0A5B1BJG3-F1
#
_cell.length_a   1.000
_cell.length_b   1.000
_cell.length_c   1.000
_cell.angle_alpha   90.00
_cell.angle_beta   90.00
_cell.angle_gamma   90.00
#
_symmetry.space_group_name_H-M   'P 1'
#
loop_
_entity.id
_entity.type
_entity.pdbx_description
1 polymer ?
#
loop_
_entity_poly.entity_id
_entity_poly.type
_entity_poly.pdbx_seq_one_letter_code
_entity_poly.pdbx_strand_id
1 'polypeptide(L)'
;MSYISITPELVAAAAADLGSLGARVSLANSAVATATTNLLPAAADEVSAQIAALFDWHGLEYQSASSQIAVFHEQFVQALRSAVGSYVWTETTNAEQNLLNVINAPSLTLLGRPLIGNGVDATTPGGAGGAGGLLYGNGGSGAQGAVGQAGGSGGSAGLWGNGGTGGSGGTGASGGPGGNAGWIFGIGGTGGAGGVGGGGGNSGAVGPANASYINGLAGASGGVGGAGGEGGAGGSGATAGGVGGVGGAGGTGGRGADGGSAFLGG
;
A
#
# COMPACT_ATOMS: atom_id res chain seq x y z
N MET A 1 14.59 -5.86 25.86
CA MET A 1 14.75 -4.78 24.87
C MET A 1 14.28 -3.50 25.54
N SER A 2 15.09 -2.43 25.54
CA SER A 2 14.70 -1.15 26.14
C SER A 2 13.77 -0.44 25.17
N TYR A 3 12.53 -0.16 25.58
CA TYR A 3 11.60 0.66 24.81
C TYR A 3 11.86 2.12 25.19
N ILE A 4 12.31 2.92 24.22
CA ILE A 4 12.37 4.37 24.37
C ILE A 4 10.93 4.88 24.21
N SER A 5 10.29 5.19 25.33
CA SER A 5 8.97 5.84 25.34
C SER A 5 9.18 7.34 25.17
N ILE A 6 8.90 7.86 23.98
CA ILE A 6 8.83 9.30 23.74
C ILE A 6 7.36 9.68 23.97
N THR A 7 7.09 10.65 24.85
CA THR A 7 5.74 11.23 24.98
C THR A 7 5.56 12.29 23.89
N PRO A 8 4.72 12.04 22.86
CA PRO A 8 4.54 12.97 21.73
C PRO A 8 4.14 14.38 22.19
N GLU A 9 3.35 14.47 23.26
CA GLU A 9 2.93 15.73 23.88
C GLU A 9 4.09 16.60 24.37
N LEU A 10 5.13 16.01 24.99
CA LEU A 10 6.29 16.78 25.47
C LEU A 10 7.12 17.34 24.31
N VAL A 11 7.25 16.60 23.21
CA VAL A 11 8.01 17.05 22.04
C VAL A 11 7.23 18.14 21.27
N ALA A 12 5.90 18.01 21.18
CA ALA A 12 5.05 19.04 20.61
C ALA A 12 5.11 20.35 21.42
N ALA A 13 5.09 20.26 22.75
CA ALA A 13 5.26 21.42 23.64
C ALA A 13 6.64 22.08 23.44
N ALA A 14 7.72 21.29 23.41
CA ALA A 14 9.07 21.81 23.17
C ALA A 14 9.19 22.51 21.79
N ALA A 15 8.56 21.96 20.74
CA ALA A 15 8.54 22.60 19.42
C ALA A 15 7.73 23.91 19.39
N ALA A 16 6.73 24.08 20.25
CA ALA A 16 6.02 25.34 20.42
C ALA A 16 6.89 26.38 21.14
N ASP A 17 7.56 25.97 22.23
CA ASP A 17 8.47 26.82 23.00
C ASP A 17 9.65 27.32 22.16
N LEU A 18 10.25 26.43 21.36
CA LEU A 18 11.32 26.79 20.42
C LEU A 18 10.84 27.77 19.35
N GLY A 19 9.62 27.62 18.83
CA GLY A 19 9.02 28.59 17.93
C GLY A 19 8.86 29.97 18.57
N SER A 20 8.37 30.02 19.81
CA SER A 20 8.26 31.26 20.58
C SER A 20 9.62 31.91 20.88
N LEU A 21 10.64 31.10 21.17
CA LEU A 21 12.01 31.59 21.36
C LEU A 21 12.57 32.22 20.08
N GLY A 22 12.44 31.53 18.93
CA GLY A 22 12.90 32.04 17.63
C GLY A 22 12.25 33.38 17.28
N ALA A 23 10.93 33.51 17.49
CA ALA A 23 10.20 34.76 17.28
C ALA A 23 10.71 35.90 18.17
N ARG A 24 10.98 35.64 19.46
CA ARG A 24 11.54 36.63 20.39
C ARG A 24 12.93 37.09 19.99
N VAL A 25 13.80 36.17 19.55
CA VAL A 25 15.15 36.50 19.08
C VAL A 25 15.10 37.33 17.79
N SER A 26 14.25 36.96 16.83
CA SER A 26 14.06 37.74 15.60
C SER A 26 13.58 39.17 15.88
N LEU A 27 12.65 39.32 16.83
CA LEU A 27 12.15 40.63 17.25
C LEU A 27 13.21 41.46 17.99
N ALA A 28 14.03 40.82 18.83
CA ALA A 28 15.15 41.50 19.48
C ALA A 28 16.20 41.98 18.46
N ASN A 29 16.53 41.14 17.47
CA ASN A 29 17.48 41.48 16.41
C ASN A 29 16.99 42.63 15.53
N SER A 30 15.69 42.69 15.23
CA SER A 30 15.12 43.81 14.46
C SER A 30 15.06 45.10 15.27
N ALA A 31 14.76 45.02 16.57
CA ALA A 31 14.65 46.18 17.45
C ALA A 31 15.96 46.97 17.58
N VAL A 32 17.11 46.30 17.47
CA VAL A 32 18.43 46.94 17.58
C VAL A 32 19.10 47.23 16.23
N ALA A 33 18.52 46.75 15.12
CA ALA A 33 19.14 46.80 13.80
C ALA A 33 19.63 48.21 13.41
N THR A 34 18.73 49.21 13.50
CA THR A 34 19.06 50.60 13.16
C THR A 34 20.16 51.18 14.04
N ALA A 35 20.15 50.86 15.34
CA ALA A 35 21.15 51.36 16.29
C ALA A 35 22.55 50.76 16.05
N THR A 36 22.61 49.57 15.43
CA THR A 36 23.86 48.87 15.12
C THR A 36 24.40 49.10 13.70
N THR A 37 23.61 49.72 12.81
CA THR A 37 23.99 49.92 11.39
C THR A 37 23.96 51.38 10.93
N ASN A 38 23.70 52.33 11.83
CA ASN A 38 23.72 53.77 11.55
C ASN A 38 24.46 54.52 12.66
N LEU A 39 25.67 54.07 12.98
CA LEU A 39 26.50 54.71 13.99
C LEU A 39 27.03 56.06 13.49
N LEU A 40 26.81 57.10 14.29
CA LEU A 40 27.42 58.39 14.01
C LEU A 40 28.89 58.39 14.48
N PRO A 41 29.81 59.00 13.71
CA PRO A 41 31.17 59.22 14.17
C PRO A 41 31.21 60.01 15.48
N ALA A 42 32.08 59.61 16.41
CA ALA A 42 32.21 60.29 17.71
C ALA A 42 32.80 61.71 17.59
N ALA A 43 33.59 61.96 16.55
CA ALA A 43 34.16 63.25 16.20
C ALA A 43 34.30 63.38 14.66
N ALA A 44 34.67 64.58 14.18
CA ALA A 44 34.75 64.91 12.76
C ALA A 44 36.02 64.42 12.04
N ASP A 45 36.86 63.65 12.73
CA ASP A 45 38.09 63.12 12.16
C ASP A 45 37.87 61.82 11.37
N GLU A 46 38.81 61.51 10.49
CA GLU A 46 38.77 60.34 9.61
C GLU A 46 38.81 59.03 10.40
N VAL A 47 39.48 58.97 11.55
CA VAL A 47 39.56 57.75 12.37
C VAL A 47 38.20 57.44 13.00
N SER A 48 37.52 58.45 13.56
CA SER A 48 36.15 58.33 14.07
C SER A 48 35.15 57.91 12.99
N ALA A 49 35.28 58.47 11.77
CA ALA A 49 34.45 58.08 10.64
C ALA A 49 34.67 56.60 10.24
N GLN A 50 35.93 56.16 10.20
CA GLN A 50 36.26 54.79 9.82
C GLN A 50 35.87 53.75 10.87
N ILE A 51 35.95 54.10 12.15
CA ILE A 51 35.45 53.24 13.24
C ILE A 51 33.93 53.07 13.14
N ALA A 52 33.17 54.15 12.93
CA ALA A 52 31.73 54.07 12.73
C ALA A 52 31.37 53.17 11.53
N ALA A 53 32.04 53.37 10.39
CA ALA A 53 31.85 52.56 9.18
C ALA A 53 32.17 51.07 9.39
N LEU A 54 33.18 50.74 10.20
CA LEU A 54 33.51 49.35 10.55
C LEU A 54 32.37 48.69 11.35
N PHE A 55 31.82 49.39 12.34
CA PHE A 55 30.71 48.87 13.13
C PHE A 55 29.42 48.75 12.30
N ASP A 56 29.15 49.71 11.41
CA ASP A 56 28.00 49.63 10.50
C ASP A 56 28.09 48.40 9.59
N TRP A 57 29.26 48.15 9.01
CA TRP A 57 29.50 46.95 8.20
C TRP A 57 29.33 45.66 9.03
N HIS A 58 29.86 45.63 10.26
CA HIS A 58 29.70 44.48 11.15
C HIS A 58 28.23 44.26 11.54
N GLY A 59 27.47 45.33 11.80
CA GLY A 59 26.03 45.26 12.07
C GLY A 59 25.25 44.69 10.90
N LEU A 60 25.58 45.08 9.66
CA LEU A 60 24.95 44.55 8.45
C LEU A 60 25.24 43.05 8.25
N GLU A 61 26.48 42.63 8.45
CA GLU A 61 26.86 41.21 8.43
C GLU A 61 26.11 40.41 9.52
N TYR A 62 26.03 40.96 10.73
CA TYR A 62 25.27 40.34 11.83
C TYR A 62 23.78 40.17 11.49
N GLN A 63 23.14 41.16 10.87
CA GLN A 63 21.74 41.08 10.46
C GLN A 63 21.53 40.03 9.36
N SER A 64 22.44 39.96 8.39
CA SER A 64 22.43 38.93 7.34
C SER A 64 22.54 37.51 7.94
N ALA A 65 23.52 37.31 8.82
CA ALA A 65 23.71 36.02 9.50
C ALA A 65 22.51 35.66 10.39
N SER A 66 21.96 36.63 11.12
CA SER A 66 20.79 36.43 12.00
C SER A 66 19.55 36.00 11.21
N SER A 67 19.34 36.53 10.00
CA SER A 67 18.27 36.11 9.10
C SER A 67 18.44 34.66 8.65
N GLN A 68 19.66 34.26 8.26
CA GLN A 68 19.94 32.87 7.87
C GLN A 68 19.71 31.89 9.02
N ILE A 69 20.12 32.25 10.24
CA ILE A 69 19.88 31.46 11.45
C ILE A 69 18.38 31.34 11.75
N ALA A 70 17.60 32.40 11.57
CA ALA A 70 16.15 32.37 11.78
C ALA A 70 15.47 31.36 10.83
N VAL A 71 15.86 31.36 9.54
CA VAL A 71 15.35 30.39 8.55
C VAL A 71 15.72 28.96 8.93
N PHE A 72 16.98 28.73 9.32
CA PHE A 72 17.42 27.41 9.79
C PHE A 72 16.62 26.94 11.02
N HIS A 73 16.39 27.84 11.98
CA HIS A 73 15.61 27.54 13.19
C HIS A 73 14.17 27.17 12.86
N GLU A 74 13.53 27.88 11.93
CA GLU A 74 12.18 27.54 11.46
C GLU A 74 12.14 26.14 10.83
N GLN A 75 13.11 25.82 9.97
CA GLN A 75 13.22 24.49 9.35
C GLN A 75 13.45 23.40 10.40
N PHE A 76 14.28 23.66 11.41
CA PHE A 76 14.50 22.74 12.53
C PHE A 76 13.21 22.47 13.31
N VAL A 77 12.45 23.51 13.66
CA VAL A 77 11.17 23.36 14.38
C VAL A 77 10.14 22.62 13.53
N GLN A 78 10.10 22.86 12.21
CA GLN A 78 9.22 22.13 11.29
C GLN A 78 9.59 20.64 11.21
N ALA A 79 10.87 20.32 11.09
CA ALA A 79 11.37 18.94 11.09
C ALA A 79 11.07 18.21 12.42
N LEU A 80 11.19 18.91 13.55
CA LEU A 80 10.84 18.36 14.86
C LEU A 80 9.36 18.00 14.96
N ARG A 81 8.47 18.87 14.46
CA ARG A 81 7.01 18.62 14.43
C ARG A 81 6.64 17.45 13.52
N SER A 82 7.28 17.33 12.35
CA SER A 82 7.00 16.24 11.42
C SER A 82 7.50 14.88 11.93
N ALA A 83 8.64 14.85 12.63
CA ALA A 83 9.16 13.64 13.26
C ALA A 83 8.19 13.08 14.31
N VAL A 84 7.55 13.92 15.13
CA VAL A 84 6.53 13.45 16.09
C VAL A 84 5.35 12.78 15.39
N GLY A 85 4.92 13.31 14.24
CA GLY A 85 3.85 12.72 13.43
C GLY A 85 4.18 11.32 12.90
N SER A 86 5.44 11.04 12.56
CA SER A 86 5.84 9.71 12.06
C SER A 86 5.94 8.65 13.16
N TYR A 87 6.26 9.04 14.40
CA TYR A 87 6.23 8.13 15.55
C TYR A 87 4.81 7.70 15.93
N VAL A 88 3.85 8.63 15.96
CA VAL A 88 2.44 8.34 16.31
C VAL A 88 1.78 7.40 15.28
N TRP A 89 2.06 7.57 13.99
CA TRP A 89 1.49 6.72 12.94
C TRP A 89 2.01 5.28 13.01
N THR A 90 3.29 5.13 13.38
CA THR A 90 3.95 3.83 13.54
C THR A 90 3.43 3.10 14.79
N GLU A 91 3.24 3.81 15.91
CA GLU A 91 2.62 3.24 17.12
C GLU A 91 1.17 2.82 16.88
N THR A 92 0.39 3.60 16.13
CA THR A 92 -1.01 3.27 15.84
C THR A 92 -1.12 2.03 14.97
N THR A 93 -0.34 1.94 13.89
CA THR A 93 -0.32 0.75 13.01
C THR A 93 0.14 -0.51 13.78
N ASN A 94 1.15 -0.38 14.63
CA ASN A 94 1.63 -1.49 15.46
C ASN A 94 0.62 -1.87 16.55
N ALA A 95 -0.11 -0.90 17.13
CA ALA A 95 -1.16 -1.16 18.12
C ALA A 95 -2.36 -1.87 17.49
N GLU A 96 -2.81 -1.43 16.31
CA GLU A 96 -3.86 -2.08 15.53
C GLU A 96 -3.47 -3.51 15.16
N GLN A 97 -2.24 -3.72 14.67
CA GLN A 97 -1.75 -5.05 14.33
C GLN A 97 -1.64 -5.95 15.57
N ASN A 98 -1.19 -5.42 16.71
CA ASN A 98 -1.16 -6.18 17.97
C ASN A 98 -2.56 -6.54 18.47
N LEU A 99 -3.54 -5.62 18.35
CA LEU A 99 -4.94 -5.89 18.66
C LEU A 99 -5.51 -6.99 17.75
N LEU A 100 -5.27 -6.92 16.44
CA LEU A 100 -5.68 -7.98 15.51
C LEU A 100 -5.00 -9.31 15.84
N ASN A 101 -3.73 -9.30 16.22
CA ASN A 101 -3.02 -10.51 16.64
C ASN A 101 -3.65 -11.11 17.91
N VAL A 102 -4.05 -10.28 18.88
CA VAL A 102 -4.74 -10.75 20.11
C VAL A 102 -6.12 -11.33 19.78
N ILE A 103 -6.90 -10.67 18.91
CA ILE A 103 -8.22 -11.14 18.48
C ILE A 103 -8.11 -12.46 17.70
N ASN A 104 -7.09 -12.59 16.85
CA ASN A 104 -6.87 -13.77 16.02
C ASN A 104 -6.15 -14.90 16.74
N ALA A 105 -5.42 -14.65 17.83
CA ALA A 105 -4.61 -15.66 18.50
C ALA A 105 -5.40 -16.92 18.87
N PRO A 106 -6.60 -16.84 19.48
CA PRO A 106 -7.38 -18.04 19.78
C PRO A 106 -7.76 -18.83 18.52
N SER A 107 -8.29 -18.18 17.48
CA SER A 107 -8.73 -18.89 16.28
C SER A 107 -7.54 -19.43 15.46
N LEU A 108 -6.42 -18.73 15.44
CA LEU A 108 -5.20 -19.16 14.77
C LEU A 108 -4.63 -20.40 15.47
N THR A 109 -4.65 -20.43 16.81
CA THR A 109 -4.22 -21.60 17.58
C THR A 109 -5.18 -22.79 17.46
N LEU A 110 -6.49 -22.56 17.51
CA LEU A 110 -7.48 -23.65 17.49
C LEU A 110 -7.80 -24.17 16.09
N LEU A 111 -7.80 -23.28 15.08
CA LEU A 111 -8.35 -23.56 13.74
C LEU A 111 -7.34 -23.31 12.63
N GLY A 112 -6.10 -22.91 12.95
CA GLY A 112 -5.05 -22.62 11.98
C GLY A 112 -5.36 -21.43 11.07
N ARG A 113 -6.38 -20.62 11.42
CA ARG A 113 -6.87 -19.52 10.60
C ARG A 113 -7.23 -18.30 11.45
N PRO A 114 -6.92 -17.08 10.99
CA PRO A 114 -7.34 -15.87 11.68
C PRO A 114 -8.86 -15.76 11.69
N LEU A 115 -9.41 -15.11 12.71
CA LEU A 115 -10.83 -14.82 12.81
C LEU A 115 -11.20 -13.67 11.86
N ILE A 116 -10.34 -12.65 11.84
CA ILE A 116 -10.46 -11.44 11.03
C ILE A 116 -9.14 -11.18 10.33
N GLY A 117 -9.17 -10.99 9.01
CA GLY A 117 -7.99 -10.62 8.23
C GLY A 117 -8.03 -11.20 6.83
N ASN A 118 -7.39 -10.52 5.89
CA ASN A 118 -7.30 -11.03 4.52
C ASN A 118 -6.32 -12.20 4.44
N GLY A 119 -6.54 -13.07 3.46
CA GLY A 119 -5.60 -14.10 3.08
C GLY A 119 -4.35 -13.49 2.45
N VAL A 120 -3.20 -14.10 2.72
CA VAL A 120 -1.91 -13.65 2.17
C VAL A 120 -1.83 -14.01 0.69
N ASP A 121 -1.47 -13.04 -0.16
CA ASP A 121 -1.22 -13.29 -1.57
C ASP A 121 -0.01 -14.22 -1.74
N ALA A 122 -0.10 -15.16 -2.67
CA ALA A 122 1.03 -16.00 -2.99
C ALA A 122 2.08 -15.23 -3.80
N THR A 123 3.35 -15.46 -3.48
CA THR A 123 4.49 -14.88 -4.19
C THR A 123 5.34 -15.93 -4.90
N THR A 124 5.24 -17.19 -4.49
CA THR A 124 5.93 -18.31 -5.16
C THR A 124 5.19 -18.68 -6.44
N PRO A 125 5.87 -18.87 -7.59
CA PRO A 125 5.20 -19.20 -8.85
C PRO A 125 4.24 -20.40 -8.74
N GLY A 126 3.01 -20.21 -9.22
CA GLY A 126 1.91 -21.19 -9.12
C GLY A 126 1.40 -21.46 -7.69
N GLY A 127 1.88 -20.71 -6.69
CA GLY A 127 1.46 -20.81 -5.30
C GLY A 127 0.02 -20.35 -5.08
N ALA A 128 -0.70 -21.03 -4.19
CA ALA A 128 -2.08 -20.69 -3.85
C ALA A 128 -2.15 -19.52 -2.87
N GLY A 129 -3.06 -18.58 -3.11
CA GLY A 129 -3.39 -17.52 -2.17
C GLY A 129 -3.98 -18.07 -0.88
N GLY A 130 -3.62 -17.47 0.24
CA GLY A 130 -4.09 -17.85 1.57
C GLY A 130 -5.59 -17.63 1.73
N ALA A 131 -6.24 -18.43 2.57
CA ALA A 131 -7.64 -18.22 2.90
C ALA A 131 -7.83 -16.94 3.75
N GLY A 132 -8.92 -16.22 3.52
CA GLY A 132 -9.35 -15.12 4.37
C GLY A 132 -9.76 -15.59 5.77
N GLY A 133 -9.92 -14.65 6.68
CA GLY A 133 -10.34 -14.88 8.06
C GLY A 133 -11.71 -15.56 8.14
N LEU A 134 -11.94 -16.28 9.23
CA LEU A 134 -13.14 -17.11 9.41
C LEU A 134 -14.43 -16.28 9.42
N LEU A 135 -14.42 -15.11 10.05
CA LEU A 135 -15.57 -14.19 10.09
C LEU A 135 -15.46 -13.13 9.00
N TYR A 136 -14.33 -12.44 8.92
CA TYR A 136 -14.18 -11.33 7.98
C TYR A 136 -12.82 -11.37 7.31
N GLY A 137 -12.81 -11.30 5.99
CA GLY A 137 -11.57 -11.21 5.23
C GLY A 137 -11.72 -11.76 3.82
N ASN A 138 -11.10 -11.07 2.89
CA ASN A 138 -10.99 -11.54 1.51
C ASN A 138 -9.94 -12.65 1.42
N GLY A 139 -10.09 -13.55 0.46
CA GLY A 139 -9.03 -14.49 0.14
C GLY A 139 -7.87 -13.80 -0.59
N GLY A 140 -6.66 -14.33 -0.39
CA GLY A 140 -5.46 -13.86 -1.09
C GLY A 140 -5.44 -14.31 -2.55
N SER A 141 -4.73 -13.58 -3.39
CA SER A 141 -4.54 -13.88 -4.81
C SER A 141 -3.56 -15.05 -5.00
N GLY A 142 -3.85 -15.90 -5.97
CA GLY A 142 -2.92 -16.92 -6.43
C GLY A 142 -1.78 -16.30 -7.24
N ALA A 143 -0.58 -16.88 -7.14
CA ALA A 143 0.59 -16.41 -7.87
C ALA A 143 0.56 -16.90 -9.32
N GLN A 144 1.15 -16.11 -10.21
CA GLN A 144 1.39 -16.53 -11.60
C GLN A 144 2.27 -17.79 -11.66
N GLY A 145 1.95 -18.71 -12.56
CA GLY A 145 2.76 -19.91 -12.84
C GLY A 145 4.02 -19.60 -13.67
N ALA A 146 5.10 -20.34 -13.41
CA ALA A 146 6.28 -20.37 -14.29
C ALA A 146 5.99 -21.10 -15.61
N VAL A 147 6.94 -21.10 -16.54
CA VAL A 147 6.83 -21.84 -17.82
C VAL A 147 6.44 -23.31 -17.57
N GLY A 148 5.39 -23.78 -18.25
CA GLY A 148 4.84 -25.14 -18.08
C GLY A 148 4.08 -25.37 -16.77
N GLN A 149 3.94 -24.36 -15.92
CA GLN A 149 3.28 -24.44 -14.62
C GLN A 149 1.96 -23.67 -14.62
N ALA A 150 0.92 -24.28 -14.06
CA ALA A 150 -0.37 -23.63 -13.88
C ALA A 150 -0.27 -22.44 -12.92
N GLY A 151 -1.17 -21.48 -13.09
CA GLY A 151 -1.36 -20.41 -12.14
C GLY A 151 -1.90 -20.93 -10.81
N GLY A 152 -1.54 -20.26 -9.72
CA GLY A 152 -1.99 -20.63 -8.39
C GLY A 152 -3.47 -20.32 -8.16
N SER A 153 -4.14 -21.10 -7.33
CA SER A 153 -5.53 -20.82 -6.96
C SER A 153 -5.64 -19.58 -6.08
N GLY A 154 -6.69 -18.78 -6.27
CA GLY A 154 -7.08 -17.77 -5.31
C GLY A 154 -7.61 -18.39 -4.01
N GLY A 155 -7.33 -17.72 -2.89
CA GLY A 155 -7.80 -18.12 -1.57
C GLY A 155 -9.29 -17.88 -1.41
N SER A 156 -9.97 -18.70 -0.62
CA SER A 156 -11.39 -18.52 -0.32
C SER A 156 -11.57 -17.55 0.86
N ALA A 157 -12.65 -16.77 0.85
CA ALA A 157 -13.09 -15.99 2.01
C ALA A 157 -13.78 -16.88 3.06
N GLY A 158 -14.04 -16.33 4.25
CA GLY A 158 -14.75 -16.99 5.36
C GLY A 158 -16.26 -16.74 5.34
N LEU A 159 -16.79 -16.15 6.41
CA LEU A 159 -18.21 -15.82 6.52
C LEU A 159 -18.59 -14.60 5.66
N TRP A 160 -17.77 -13.56 5.73
CA TRP A 160 -17.87 -12.32 4.96
C TRP A 160 -16.57 -12.06 4.21
N GLY A 161 -16.66 -11.76 2.92
CA GLY A 161 -15.51 -11.36 2.11
C GLY A 161 -15.55 -11.92 0.70
N ASN A 162 -14.69 -11.38 -0.16
CA ASN A 162 -14.56 -11.80 -1.55
C ASN A 162 -13.48 -12.88 -1.67
N GLY A 163 -13.70 -13.82 -2.59
CA GLY A 163 -12.66 -14.76 -2.95
C GLY A 163 -11.50 -14.08 -3.68
N GLY A 164 -10.28 -14.58 -3.46
CA GLY A 164 -9.08 -14.09 -4.13
C GLY A 164 -9.04 -14.49 -5.60
N THR A 165 -8.33 -13.73 -6.43
CA THR A 165 -8.19 -14.05 -7.85
C THR A 165 -7.24 -15.22 -8.06
N GLY A 166 -7.49 -16.01 -9.11
CA GLY A 166 -6.55 -17.03 -9.56
C GLY A 166 -5.37 -16.40 -10.30
N GLY A 167 -4.17 -16.94 -10.11
CA GLY A 167 -2.98 -16.52 -10.82
C GLY A 167 -3.00 -16.93 -12.29
N SER A 168 -2.31 -16.20 -13.16
CA SER A 168 -2.18 -16.58 -14.57
C SER A 168 -1.31 -17.83 -14.75
N GLY A 169 -1.59 -18.64 -15.76
CA GLY A 169 -0.76 -19.78 -16.15
C GLY A 169 0.51 -19.33 -16.86
N GLY A 170 1.61 -20.07 -16.68
CA GLY A 170 2.77 -19.90 -17.54
C GLY A 170 2.54 -20.51 -18.93
N THR A 171 3.46 -20.27 -19.85
CA THR A 171 3.37 -20.80 -21.22
C THR A 171 3.17 -22.32 -21.22
N GLY A 172 2.18 -22.79 -21.98
CA GLY A 172 1.76 -24.20 -22.05
C GLY A 172 0.88 -24.67 -20.89
N ALA A 173 0.50 -23.78 -19.96
CA ALA A 173 -0.20 -24.15 -18.75
C ALA A 173 -1.42 -23.27 -18.47
N SER A 174 -2.37 -23.83 -17.71
CA SER A 174 -3.64 -23.19 -17.43
C SER A 174 -3.56 -22.11 -16.35
N GLY A 175 -4.49 -21.17 -16.39
CA GLY A 175 -4.71 -20.24 -15.29
C GLY A 175 -5.21 -20.96 -14.03
N GLY A 176 -4.92 -20.37 -12.87
CA GLY A 176 -5.39 -20.86 -11.59
C GLY A 176 -6.85 -20.52 -11.35
N PRO A 177 -7.59 -21.34 -10.59
CA PRO A 177 -8.98 -21.03 -10.27
C PRO A 177 -9.07 -19.84 -9.30
N GLY A 178 -10.14 -19.04 -9.38
CA GLY A 178 -10.48 -18.05 -8.38
C GLY A 178 -10.98 -18.68 -7.09
N GLY A 179 -10.80 -18.00 -5.96
CA GLY A 179 -11.23 -18.45 -4.65
C GLY A 179 -12.71 -18.20 -4.39
N ASN A 180 -13.32 -18.95 -3.49
CA ASN A 180 -14.75 -18.83 -3.21
C ASN A 180 -15.08 -17.56 -2.42
N ALA A 181 -16.29 -17.04 -2.66
CA ALA A 181 -16.89 -15.96 -1.89
C ALA A 181 -17.14 -16.35 -0.43
N GLY A 182 -17.40 -15.34 0.40
CA GLY A 182 -17.87 -15.52 1.76
C GLY A 182 -19.23 -16.19 1.82
N TRP A 183 -19.46 -16.96 2.88
CA TRP A 183 -20.68 -17.76 3.04
C TRP A 183 -21.96 -16.91 3.02
N ILE A 184 -21.99 -15.79 3.75
CA ILE A 184 -23.14 -14.86 3.82
C ILE A 184 -23.09 -13.81 2.72
N PHE A 185 -21.91 -13.24 2.47
CA PHE A 185 -21.77 -12.15 1.52
C PHE A 185 -20.36 -12.08 0.94
N GLY A 186 -20.32 -11.68 -0.32
CA GLY A 186 -19.12 -11.51 -1.11
C GLY A 186 -19.28 -12.09 -2.51
N ILE A 187 -18.33 -11.75 -3.37
CA ILE A 187 -18.24 -12.28 -4.74
C ILE A 187 -17.12 -13.32 -4.83
N GLY A 188 -17.31 -14.29 -5.74
CA GLY A 188 -16.27 -15.27 -6.04
C GLY A 188 -15.11 -14.59 -6.75
N GLY A 189 -13.89 -15.07 -6.50
CA GLY A 189 -12.70 -14.58 -7.18
C GLY A 189 -12.70 -14.93 -8.67
N THR A 190 -12.13 -14.08 -9.49
CA THR A 190 -11.98 -14.38 -10.92
C THR A 190 -10.96 -15.49 -11.14
N GLY A 191 -11.17 -16.33 -12.15
CA GLY A 191 -10.14 -17.27 -12.60
C GLY A 191 -8.98 -16.54 -13.28
N GLY A 192 -7.77 -17.08 -13.16
CA GLY A 192 -6.58 -16.55 -13.81
C GLY A 192 -6.56 -16.85 -15.31
N ALA A 193 -5.91 -16.02 -16.11
CA ALA A 193 -5.76 -16.28 -17.53
C ALA A 193 -4.84 -17.48 -17.81
N GLY A 194 -5.09 -18.25 -18.87
CA GLY A 194 -4.18 -19.28 -19.36
C GLY A 194 -2.92 -18.68 -20.00
N GLY A 195 -1.78 -19.35 -19.87
CA GLY A 195 -0.60 -19.00 -20.65
C GLY A 195 -0.73 -19.50 -22.09
N VAL A 196 0.14 -19.06 -23.01
CA VAL A 196 0.10 -19.45 -24.43
C VAL A 196 -0.04 -20.98 -24.58
N GLY A 197 -1.10 -21.46 -25.26
CA GLY A 197 -1.44 -22.87 -25.42
C GLY A 197 -2.16 -23.53 -24.23
N GLY A 198 -2.43 -22.79 -23.16
CA GLY A 198 -3.09 -23.24 -21.93
C GLY A 198 -4.47 -22.62 -21.71
N GLY A 199 -5.37 -23.35 -21.06
CA GLY A 199 -6.74 -22.89 -20.78
C GLY A 199 -6.83 -21.87 -19.64
N GLY A 200 -7.90 -21.07 -19.61
CA GLY A 200 -8.19 -20.16 -18.50
C GLY A 200 -8.61 -20.90 -17.23
N GLY A 201 -8.35 -20.30 -16.07
CA GLY A 201 -8.76 -20.82 -14.78
C GLY A 201 -10.25 -20.63 -14.52
N ASN A 202 -10.86 -21.54 -13.79
CA ASN A 202 -12.27 -21.40 -13.38
C ASN A 202 -12.45 -20.26 -12.39
N SER A 203 -13.62 -19.66 -12.34
CA SER A 203 -13.95 -18.71 -11.27
C SER A 203 -14.22 -19.38 -9.93
N GLY A 204 -14.13 -18.59 -8.87
CA GLY A 204 -14.61 -18.95 -7.54
C GLY A 204 -16.13 -18.96 -7.43
N ALA A 205 -16.63 -19.86 -6.60
CA ALA A 205 -18.05 -20.02 -6.35
C ALA A 205 -18.62 -18.94 -5.42
N VAL A 206 -19.94 -18.83 -5.46
CA VAL A 206 -20.81 -17.94 -4.67
C VAL A 206 -21.18 -18.66 -3.36
N GLY A 207 -21.29 -17.95 -2.23
CA GLY A 207 -21.61 -18.55 -0.93
C GLY A 207 -23.04 -19.08 -0.86
N PRO A 208 -23.33 -20.19 -0.17
CA PRO A 208 -24.69 -20.77 -0.20
C PRO A 208 -25.76 -19.87 0.45
N ALA A 209 -25.40 -19.03 1.45
CA ALA A 209 -26.33 -18.07 2.04
C ALA A 209 -26.43 -16.77 1.20
N ASN A 210 -25.36 -16.34 0.53
CA ASN A 210 -25.42 -15.16 -0.35
C ASN A 210 -26.39 -15.35 -1.54
N ALA A 211 -26.63 -16.61 -1.96
CA ALA A 211 -27.53 -16.98 -3.04
C ALA A 211 -29.01 -16.96 -2.63
N SER A 212 -29.30 -16.95 -1.32
CA SER A 212 -30.64 -17.21 -0.77
C SER A 212 -31.22 -16.05 0.05
N TYR A 213 -30.42 -15.12 0.59
CA TYR A 213 -30.88 -14.14 1.58
C TYR A 213 -31.38 -12.78 1.04
N ILE A 214 -31.32 -12.52 -0.27
CA ILE A 214 -31.84 -11.26 -0.83
C ILE A 214 -32.92 -11.57 -1.85
N ASN A 215 -34.12 -11.86 -1.36
CA ASN A 215 -35.34 -11.85 -2.15
C ASN A 215 -35.55 -10.43 -2.72
N GLY A 216 -35.03 -10.18 -3.93
CA GLY A 216 -35.34 -8.96 -4.69
C GLY A 216 -34.18 -8.26 -5.39
N LEU A 217 -32.91 -8.59 -5.12
CA LEU A 217 -31.79 -8.13 -5.95
C LEU A 217 -31.12 -9.36 -6.59
N ALA A 218 -31.21 -9.47 -7.91
CA ALA A 218 -30.20 -10.20 -8.67
C ALA A 218 -28.84 -9.60 -8.32
N GLY A 219 -27.91 -10.33 -7.67
CA GLY A 219 -26.74 -9.61 -7.15
C GLY A 219 -25.56 -10.33 -6.53
N ALA A 220 -25.49 -11.66 -6.49
CA ALA A 220 -24.21 -12.33 -6.23
C ALA A 220 -23.77 -13.07 -7.50
N SER A 221 -23.21 -12.33 -8.45
CA SER A 221 -22.50 -12.94 -9.58
C SER A 221 -21.28 -13.69 -9.04
N GLY A 222 -21.10 -14.93 -9.47
CA GLY A 222 -19.85 -15.65 -9.28
C GLY A 222 -18.68 -14.90 -9.91
N GLY A 223 -17.46 -15.34 -9.59
CA GLY A 223 -16.31 -14.79 -10.29
C GLY A 223 -16.45 -15.02 -11.79
N VAL A 224 -15.80 -14.17 -12.59
CA VAL A 224 -15.66 -14.42 -14.03
C VAL A 224 -14.54 -15.44 -14.24
N GLY A 225 -14.75 -16.43 -15.11
CA GLY A 225 -13.70 -17.36 -15.49
C GLY A 225 -12.55 -16.64 -16.20
N GLY A 226 -11.33 -17.15 -16.06
CA GLY A 226 -10.16 -16.57 -16.70
C GLY A 226 -10.16 -16.73 -18.22
N ALA A 227 -9.56 -15.79 -18.94
CA ALA A 227 -9.39 -15.91 -20.38
C ALA A 227 -8.49 -17.10 -20.74
N GLY A 228 -8.74 -17.75 -21.87
CA GLY A 228 -7.84 -18.77 -22.41
C GLY A 228 -6.56 -18.13 -22.95
N GLY A 229 -5.46 -18.88 -22.97
CA GLY A 229 -4.20 -18.41 -23.54
C GLY A 229 -4.21 -18.38 -25.06
N GLU A 230 -3.40 -17.52 -25.66
CA GLU A 230 -3.24 -17.46 -27.12
C GLU A 230 -2.64 -18.76 -27.67
N GLY A 231 -2.85 -19.05 -28.96
CA GLY A 231 -2.29 -20.24 -29.61
C GLY A 231 -0.76 -20.21 -29.73
N GLY A 232 -0.12 -21.37 -29.70
CA GLY A 232 1.34 -21.46 -29.87
C GLY A 232 1.78 -20.99 -31.27
N ALA A 233 2.92 -20.30 -31.36
CA ALA A 233 3.49 -19.93 -32.66
C ALA A 233 3.88 -21.19 -33.46
N GLY A 234 3.61 -21.16 -34.76
CA GLY A 234 3.96 -22.25 -35.69
C GLY A 234 5.48 -22.42 -35.82
N GLY A 235 5.96 -23.64 -36.00
CA GLY A 235 7.41 -23.91 -36.09
C GLY A 235 8.06 -23.25 -37.31
N SER A 236 9.25 -22.67 -37.15
CA SER A 236 10.02 -22.14 -38.29
C SER A 236 10.48 -23.29 -39.20
N GLY A 237 10.16 -23.21 -40.50
CA GLY A 237 10.63 -24.20 -41.48
C GLY A 237 12.16 -24.21 -41.55
N ALA A 238 12.78 -25.34 -41.23
CA ALA A 238 14.23 -25.42 -41.01
C ALA A 238 15.10 -25.42 -42.30
N THR A 239 14.51 -25.25 -43.49
CA THR A 239 15.24 -25.22 -44.77
C THR A 239 14.57 -24.29 -45.77
N ALA A 240 15.34 -23.73 -46.70
CA ALA A 240 14.85 -22.95 -47.84
C ALA A 240 13.91 -23.83 -48.70
N GLY A 241 12.61 -23.73 -48.45
CA GLY A 241 11.56 -24.55 -49.08
C GLY A 241 10.65 -25.30 -48.10
N GLY A 242 10.95 -25.32 -46.80
CA GLY A 242 10.06 -25.92 -45.80
C GLY A 242 8.87 -25.00 -45.48
N VAL A 243 7.65 -25.50 -45.67
CA VAL A 243 6.44 -24.84 -45.14
C VAL A 243 6.58 -24.76 -43.62
N GLY A 244 6.52 -23.56 -43.05
CA GLY A 244 6.50 -23.38 -41.59
C GLY A 244 5.37 -24.22 -40.97
N GLY A 245 5.61 -24.75 -39.77
CA GLY A 245 4.59 -25.47 -39.02
C GLY A 245 3.38 -24.58 -38.75
N VAL A 246 2.18 -25.17 -38.76
CA VAL A 246 0.96 -24.49 -38.31
C VAL A 246 1.07 -24.14 -36.84
N GLY A 247 0.64 -22.93 -36.47
CA GLY A 247 0.50 -22.54 -35.06
C GLY A 247 -0.47 -23.43 -34.31
N GLY A 248 -0.25 -23.60 -33.01
CA GLY A 248 -1.17 -24.31 -32.12
C GLY A 248 -2.46 -23.52 -31.92
N ALA A 249 -3.57 -24.22 -31.67
CA ALA A 249 -4.82 -23.56 -31.28
C ALA A 249 -4.68 -22.85 -29.92
N GLY A 250 -5.38 -21.73 -29.75
CA GLY A 250 -5.49 -21.06 -28.45
C GLY A 250 -6.17 -21.94 -27.41
N GLY A 251 -5.87 -21.68 -26.14
CA GLY A 251 -6.55 -22.30 -25.01
C GLY A 251 -7.99 -21.80 -24.87
N THR A 252 -8.85 -22.65 -24.32
CA THR A 252 -10.25 -22.30 -24.03
C THR A 252 -10.33 -21.40 -22.79
N GLY A 253 -11.31 -20.50 -22.73
CA GLY A 253 -11.59 -19.74 -21.51
C GLY A 253 -12.09 -20.62 -20.36
N GLY A 254 -11.82 -20.19 -19.14
CA GLY A 254 -12.36 -20.80 -17.93
C GLY A 254 -13.86 -20.57 -17.80
N ARG A 255 -14.55 -21.52 -17.17
CA ARG A 255 -15.99 -21.36 -16.87
C ARG A 255 -16.19 -20.35 -15.73
N GLY A 256 -17.10 -19.41 -15.94
CA GLY A 256 -17.69 -18.61 -14.86
C GLY A 256 -18.58 -19.47 -13.96
N ALA A 257 -18.85 -18.99 -12.75
CA ALA A 257 -19.73 -19.65 -11.80
C ALA A 257 -21.16 -19.14 -12.01
N ASP A 258 -22.12 -20.06 -12.06
CA ASP A 258 -23.53 -19.73 -12.18
C ASP A 258 -23.95 -18.89 -10.96
N GLY A 259 -24.54 -17.72 -11.21
CA GLY A 259 -25.21 -16.97 -10.14
C GLY A 259 -26.34 -17.81 -9.56
N GLY A 260 -26.59 -17.69 -8.26
CA GLY A 260 -27.67 -18.42 -7.58
C GLY A 260 -29.00 -18.24 -8.33
N SER A 261 -29.61 -19.35 -8.76
CA SER A 261 -30.90 -19.31 -9.44
C SER A 261 -31.98 -18.81 -8.47
N ALA A 262 -32.60 -17.69 -8.79
CA ALA A 262 -33.84 -17.28 -8.14
C ALA A 262 -34.90 -18.34 -8.48
N PHE A 263 -35.23 -19.20 -7.50
CA PHE A 263 -36.44 -20.01 -7.55
C PHE A 263 -37.65 -19.06 -7.52
N LEU A 264 -38.10 -18.62 -8.69
CA LEU A 264 -39.44 -18.09 -8.88
C LEU A 264 -40.37 -19.28 -9.11
N GLY A 265 -40.98 -19.79 -8.04
CA GLY A 265 -42.02 -20.80 -8.21
C GLY A 265 -42.65 -21.25 -6.89
N GLY A 266 -43.91 -20.88 -6.69
CA GLY A 266 -44.84 -21.51 -5.74
C GLY A 266 -45.37 -20.59 -4.67
#